data_AF-A0A1F6SEM8-F1
#
_entry.id   AF-A0A1F6SEM8-F1
#
_cell.length_a   1.000
_cell.length_b   1.000
_cell.length_c   1.000
_cell.angle_alpha   90.00
_cell.angle_beta   90.00
_cell.angle_gamma   90.00
#
_symmetry.space_group_name_H-M   'P 1'
#
loop_
_entity.id
_entity.type
_entity.pdbx_description
1 polymer ?
#
loop_
_entity_poly.entity_id
_entity_poly.type
_entity_poly.pdbx_seq_one_letter_code
_entity_poly.pdbx_strand_id
1 'polypeptide(L)' 'MEKQMYKVGDKVPRAGRYQCIVCGLILEFLPKHIEMGVLFNSCPLCFAGTENGPKKPEEDIWTFIG' A
#
# COMPACT_ATOMS: atom_id res chain seq x y z
N MET A 1 -16.12 4.62 11.24
CA MET A 1 -14.91 3.76 11.26
C MET A 1 -13.85 4.45 10.45
N GLU A 2 -12.72 4.79 11.07
CA GLU A 2 -11.56 5.31 10.32
C GLU A 2 -11.03 4.20 9.41
N LYS A 3 -10.81 4.51 8.13
CA LYS A 3 -10.17 3.58 7.20
C LYS A 3 -8.70 3.49 7.59
N GLN A 4 -8.25 2.29 7.94
CA GLN A 4 -6.82 2.07 8.21
C GLN A 4 -6.01 2.36 6.93
N MET A 5 -4.93 3.12 7.11
CA MET A 5 -3.98 3.44 6.05
C MET A 5 -2.62 2.81 6.38
N TYR A 6 -1.81 2.65 5.35
CA TYR A 6 -0.52 1.99 5.43
C TYR A 6 0.52 2.74 4.61
N LYS A 7 1.76 2.72 5.08
CA LYS A 7 2.93 3.38 4.45
C LYS A 7 3.91 2.34 3.89
N VAL A 8 5.00 2.81 3.30
CA VAL A 8 6.06 1.92 2.81
C VAL A 8 6.72 1.20 3.97
N GLY A 9 6.97 -0.10 3.80
CA GLY A 9 7.60 -0.97 4.80
C GLY A 9 6.63 -1.59 5.81
N ASP A 10 5.37 -1.13 5.87
CA ASP A 10 4.35 -1.80 6.67
C ASP A 10 4.07 -3.21 6.13
N LYS A 11 3.89 -4.18 7.02
CA LYS A 11 3.47 -5.54 6.63
C LYS A 11 2.05 -5.49 6.07
N VAL A 12 1.81 -6.15 4.95
CA VAL A 12 0.46 -6.32 4.42
C VAL A 12 -0.32 -7.22 5.38
N PRO A 13 -1.37 -6.73 6.06
CA PRO A 13 -1.96 -7.45 7.19
C PRO A 13 -2.92 -8.57 6.77
N ARG A 14 -3.51 -8.46 5.57
CA ARG A 14 -4.49 -9.43 5.04
C ARG A 14 -4.52 -9.40 3.52
N ALA A 15 -4.97 -10.50 2.94
CA ALA A 15 -5.22 -10.61 1.51
C ALA A 15 -6.39 -9.70 1.08
N GLY A 16 -6.41 -9.34 -0.20
CA GLY A 16 -7.43 -8.50 -0.82
C GLY A 16 -6.83 -7.30 -1.55
N ARG A 17 -7.68 -6.34 -1.92
CA ARG A 17 -7.29 -5.20 -2.74
C ARG A 17 -6.95 -3.98 -1.89
N TYR A 18 -5.86 -3.33 -2.29
CA TYR A 18 -5.38 -2.10 -1.68
C TYR A 18 -5.24 -1.03 -2.76
N GLN A 19 -5.68 0.18 -2.44
CA GLN A 19 -5.67 1.31 -3.34
C GLN A 19 -4.64 2.34 -2.90
N CYS A 20 -3.86 2.84 -3.85
CA CYS A 20 -3.04 4.02 -3.65
C CYS A 20 -3.95 5.24 -3.47
N ILE A 21 -3.88 5.91 -2.32
CA ILE A 21 -4.74 7.06 -2.01
C ILE A 21 -4.41 8.30 -2.85
N VAL A 22 -3.27 8.31 -3.55
CA VAL A 22 -2.82 9.44 -4.37
C VAL A 22 -3.35 9.35 -5.80
N CYS A 23 -3.13 8.21 -6.47
CA CYS A 23 -3.43 8.05 -7.89
C CYS A 23 -4.54 7.03 -8.19
N GLY A 24 -5.04 6.34 -7.17
CA GLY A 24 -6.13 5.38 -7.31
C GLY A 24 -5.72 4.01 -7.86
N LEU A 25 -4.44 3.74 -8.15
CA LEU A 25 -3.95 2.41 -8.54
C LEU A 25 -4.37 1.36 -7.51
N ILE A 26 -4.85 0.21 -7.98
CA ILE A 26 -5.24 -0.93 -7.13
C ILE A 26 -4.25 -2.07 -7.30
N LEU A 27 -3.76 -2.62 -6.19
CA LEU A 27 -2.99 -3.86 -6.12
C LEU A 27 -3.78 -4.93 -5.38
N GLU A 28 -3.67 -6.18 -5.82
CA GLU A 28 -4.27 -7.33 -5.17
C GLU A 28 -3.21 -8.20 -4.51
N PHE A 29 -3.34 -8.42 -3.20
CA PHE A 29 -2.48 -9.32 -2.43
C PHE A 29 -3.23 -10.62 -2.16
N LEU A 30 -2.75 -11.72 -2.74
CA LEU A 30 -3.23 -13.08 -2.47
C LEU A 30 -2.79 -13.61 -1.09
N PRO A 31 -3.47 -14.63 -0.51
CA PRO A 31 -3.13 -15.23 0.79
C PRO A 31 -1.65 -15.63 0.94
N LYS A 32 -1.06 -16.22 -0.11
CA LYS A 32 0.37 -16.59 -0.15
C LYS A 32 1.32 -15.42 0.15
N HIS A 33 0.97 -14.19 -0.22
CA HIS A 33 1.80 -13.01 0.08
C HIS A 33 1.79 -12.67 1.57
N ILE A 34 0.68 -12.97 2.26
CA ILE A 34 0.54 -12.73 3.70
C ILE A 34 1.35 -13.77 4.47
N GLU A 35 1.31 -15.03 4.03
CA GLU A 35 2.13 -16.12 4.56
C GLU A 35 3.63 -15.81 4.41
N MET A 36 4.03 -15.22 3.28
CA MET A 36 5.41 -14.76 3.03
C MET A 36 5.78 -13.47 3.77
N GLY A 37 4.82 -12.79 4.41
CA GLY A 37 5.04 -11.54 5.12
C GLY A 37 5.45 -10.36 4.24
N VAL A 38 4.89 -10.27 3.04
CA VAL A 38 5.15 -9.16 2.10
C VAL A 38 4.84 -7.80 2.75
N LEU A 39 5.66 -6.81 2.41
CA LEU A 39 5.52 -5.43 2.85
C LEU A 39 4.91 -4.55 1.75
N PHE A 40 4.27 -3.46 2.12
CA PHE A 40 3.89 -2.41 1.18
C PHE A 40 5.14 -1.72 0.63
N ASN A 41 5.21 -1.65 -0.70
CA ASN A 41 6.23 -0.85 -1.40
C ASN A 41 5.64 0.51 -1.82
N SER A 42 6.47 1.33 -2.46
CA SER A 42 5.98 2.52 -3.15
C SER A 42 4.96 2.19 -4.23
N CYS A 43 4.10 3.16 -4.55
CA CYS A 43 3.16 3.04 -5.66
C CYS A 43 3.94 3.02 -6.99
N PRO A 44 3.82 1.95 -7.79
CA PRO A 44 4.59 1.83 -9.04
C PRO A 44 4.08 2.77 -10.15
N LEU A 45 2.91 3.38 -9.99
CA LEU A 45 2.32 4.27 -11.00
C LEU A 45 2.71 5.74 -10.80
N CYS A 46 2.48 6.27 -9.59
CA CYS A 46 2.74 7.69 -9.28
C CYS A 46 3.99 7.92 -8.44
N PHE A 47 4.74 6.86 -8.11
CA PHE A 47 5.94 6.89 -7.27
C PHE A 47 5.71 7.38 -5.83
N ALA A 48 4.46 7.46 -5.34
CA ALA A 48 4.18 7.74 -3.94
C ALA A 48 4.88 6.72 -3.02
N GLY A 49 5.54 7.19 -1.96
CA GLY A 49 6.42 6.36 -1.12
C GLY A 49 7.86 6.31 -1.58
N THR A 50 8.29 7.26 -2.41
CA THR A 50 9.69 7.47 -2.79
C THR A 50 10.08 8.93 -2.56
N GLU A 51 11.37 9.24 -2.59
CA GLU A 51 11.84 10.61 -2.43
C GLU A 51 11.34 11.57 -3.52
N ASN A 52 11.13 11.06 -4.73
CA ASN A 52 10.67 11.83 -5.90
C ASN A 52 9.15 11.76 -6.10
N GLY A 53 8.43 11.07 -5.21
CA GLY A 53 6.99 10.88 -5.29
C GLY A 53 6.18 12.02 -4.65
N PRO A 54 4.87 12.06 -4.90
CA PRO A 54 3.94 13.02 -4.30
C PRO A 54 3.72 12.83 -2.79
N LYS A 55 4.16 11.68 -2.24
CA LYS A 55 4.19 11.37 -0.81
C LYS A 55 5.50 10.67 -0.47
N LYS A 56 6.03 10.95 0.72
CA LYS A 56 7.27 10.36 1.26
C LYS A 56 7.05 8.94 1.81
N PRO A 57 8.11 8.12 1.94
CA PRO A 57 7.99 6.73 2.40
C PRO A 57 7.29 6.55 3.76
N GLU A 58 7.45 7.51 4.67
CA GLU A 58 6.88 7.52 6.02
C GLU A 58 5.39 7.91 6.07
N GLU A 59 4.83 8.37 4.95
CA GLU A 59 3.43 8.78 4.85
C GLU A 59 2.51 7.63 4.41
N ASP A 60 1.25 7.73 4.82
CA ASP A 60 0.20 6.84 4.37
C ASP A 60 -0.02 6.94 2.86
N ILE A 61 0.01 5.78 2.17
CA ILE A 61 -0.11 5.67 0.71
C ILE A 61 -1.15 4.63 0.31
N TRP A 62 -1.34 3.57 1.11
CA TRP A 62 -2.23 2.47 0.79
C TRP A 62 -3.44 2.44 1.73
N THR A 63 -4.60 2.06 1.20
CA THR A 63 -5.79 1.76 1.99
C THR A 63 -6.45 0.49 1.48
N PHE A 64 -7.01 -0.31 2.40
CA PHE A 64 -7.73 -1.53 2.04
C PHE A 64 -9.13 -1.19 1.48
N ILE A 65 -9.51 -1.85 0.39
CA ILE A 65 -10.80 -1.62 -0.28
C ILE A 65 -11.65 -2.88 -0.50
N GLY A 66 -11.14 -4.07 -0.16
CA GLY A 66 -11.88 -5.34 -0.32
C GLY A 66 -11.04 -6.46 -0.90
#